data_AF-A0A7G6RJC6-F1
#
_entry.id   AF-A0A7G6RJC6-F1
#
_cell.length_a   1.000
_cell.length_b   1.000
_cell.length_c   1.000
_cell.angle_alpha   90.00
_cell.angle_beta   90.00
_cell.angle_gamma   90.00
#
_symmetry.space_group_name_H-M   'P 1'
#
loop_
_entity.id
_entity.type
_entity.pdbx_description
1 polymer ?
#
loop_
_entity_poly.entity_id
_entity_poly.type
_entity_poly.pdbx_seq_one_letter_code
_entity_poly.pdbx_strand_id
1 'polypeptide(L)' 'MTVVLPPECRKVTPALSPKPDRDMTQEEILNGWSADRTARNIGEYRRAACVAAVDAAK' A
#
# COMPACT_ATOMS: atom_id res chain seq x y z
N MET A 1 14.79 23.98 7.74
CA MET A 1 13.81 23.89 6.63
C MET A 1 12.77 22.88 7.05
N THR A 2 11.53 23.29 7.27
CA THR A 2 10.46 22.38 7.72
C THR A 2 9.81 21.74 6.49
N VAL A 3 9.89 20.41 6.37
CA VAL A 3 9.25 19.69 5.27
C VAL A 3 7.75 19.64 5.55
N VAL A 4 6.95 20.20 4.64
CA VAL A 4 5.49 20.15 4.70
C VAL A 4 4.99 19.21 3.61
N LEU A 5 4.37 18.11 4.02
CA LEU A 5 3.74 17.17 3.08
C LEU A 5 2.41 17.71 2.58
N PRO A 6 2.14 17.66 1.27
CA PRO A 6 0.80 17.86 0.73
C PRO A 6 -0.21 16.91 1.37
N PRO A 7 -1.50 17.30 1.50
CA PRO A 7 -2.55 16.44 2.07
C PRO A 7 -2.68 15.10 1.34
N GLU A 8 -2.44 15.09 0.04
CA GLU A 8 -2.48 13.91 -0.81
C GLU A 8 -1.54 12.79 -0.34
N CYS A 9 -0.35 13.13 0.17
CA CYS A 9 0.62 12.14 0.68
C CYS A 9 0.11 11.40 1.93
N ARG A 10 -0.88 11.96 2.63
CA ARG A 10 -1.47 11.36 3.82
C ARG A 10 -2.61 10.40 3.50
N LYS A 11 -3.12 10.39 2.26
CA LYS A 11 -4.18 9.47 1.84
C LYS A 11 -3.66 8.05 1.89
N VAL A 12 -4.40 7.19 2.60
CA VAL A 12 -4.12 5.75 2.67
C VAL A 12 -4.36 5.14 1.31
N THR A 13 -3.47 4.24 0.89
CA THR A 13 -3.64 3.49 -0.35
C THR A 13 -4.94 2.70 -0.28
N PRO A 14 -5.84 2.79 -1.29
CA PRO A 14 -7.08 2.04 -1.28
C PRO A 14 -6.87 0.54 -1.06
N ALA A 15 -7.88 -0.11 -0.46
CA ALA A 15 -7.90 -1.55 -0.38
C ALA A 15 -8.10 -2.15 -1.79
N LEU A 16 -7.46 -3.29 -2.06
CA LEU A 16 -7.70 -4.05 -3.27
C LEU A 16 -9.04 -4.79 -3.18
N SER A 17 -9.59 -5.15 -4.34
CA SER A 17 -10.79 -5.99 -4.45
C SER A 17 -10.64 -7.29 -3.62
N PRO A 18 -11.75 -7.85 -3.10
CA PRO A 18 -11.75 -9.12 -2.38
C PRO A 18 -11.53 -10.32 -3.30
N LYS A 19 -11.15 -11.47 -2.73
CA LYS A 19 -10.84 -12.67 -3.51
C LYS A 19 -12.03 -13.06 -4.36
N PRO A 20 -11.85 -13.30 -5.68
CA PRO A 20 -12.90 -13.87 -6.49
C PRO A 20 -13.47 -15.13 -5.85
N ASP A 21 -14.79 -15.23 -5.84
CA ASP A 21 -15.55 -16.38 -5.36
C ASP A 21 -15.54 -17.50 -6.41
N ARG A 22 -14.34 -18.00 -6.68
CA ARG A 22 -14.06 -19.14 -7.53
C ARG A 22 -12.75 -19.79 -7.11
N ASP A 23 -12.58 -21.03 -7.53
CA ASP A 23 -11.28 -21.68 -7.49
C ASP A 23 -10.31 -20.94 -8.41
N MET A 24 -9.11 -20.72 -7.90
CA MET A 24 -8.02 -20.07 -8.62
C MET A 24 -6.88 -21.07 -8.74
N THR A 25 -6.23 -21.10 -9.89
CA THR A 25 -5.01 -21.90 -10.04
C THR A 25 -3.90 -21.31 -9.17
N GLN A 26 -2.88 -22.12 -8.85
CA GLN A 26 -1.72 -21.64 -8.10
C GLN A 26 -1.03 -20.46 -8.82
N GLU A 27 -0.98 -20.49 -10.15
CA GLU A 27 -0.40 -19.41 -10.95
C GLU A 27 -1.20 -18.10 -10.81
N GLU A 28 -2.52 -18.15 -10.90
CA GLU A 28 -3.39 -16.98 -10.70
C GLU A 28 -3.24 -16.39 -9.28
N ILE A 29 -3.05 -17.26 -8.29
CA ILE A 29 -2.84 -16.85 -6.90
C ILE A 29 -1.48 -16.18 -6.73
N LEU A 30 -0.40 -16.78 -7.22
CA LEU A 30 0.96 -16.29 -6.96
C LEU A 30 1.29 -15.07 -7.81
N ASN A 31 1.04 -15.13 -9.12
CA ASN A 31 1.47 -14.11 -10.07
C ASN A 31 0.52 -12.93 -10.17
N GLY A 32 -0.78 -13.15 -9.96
CA GLY A 32 -1.78 -12.08 -9.94
C GLY A 32 -2.14 -11.66 -8.52
N TRP A 33 -2.88 -12.53 -7.84
CA TRP A 33 -3.60 -12.16 -6.61
C TRP A 33 -2.71 -11.71 -5.44
N SER A 34 -1.64 -12.47 -5.19
CA SER A 34 -0.74 -12.27 -4.05
C SER A 34 0.30 -11.20 -4.36
N ALA A 35 0.75 -11.11 -5.62
CA ALA A 35 1.69 -10.10 -6.08
C ALA A 35 1.12 -8.68 -5.88
N ASP A 36 -0.11 -8.43 -6.34
CA ASP A 36 -0.77 -7.12 -6.20
C ASP A 36 -0.91 -6.70 -4.73
N ARG A 37 -1.28 -7.63 -3.85
CA ARG A 37 -1.38 -7.39 -2.40
C ARG A 37 -0.06 -7.07 -1.77
N THR A 38 0.97 -7.81 -2.14
CA THR A 38 2.32 -7.60 -1.63
C THR A 38 2.81 -6.21 -2.03
N ALA A 39 2.66 -5.85 -3.31
CA ALA A 39 3.02 -4.54 -3.82
C ALA A 39 2.25 -3.42 -3.09
N ARG A 40 0.93 -3.54 -2.96
CA ARG A 40 0.10 -2.56 -2.26
C ARG A 40 0.52 -2.40 -0.80
N ASN A 41 0.70 -3.50 -0.07
CA ASN A 41 1.01 -3.46 1.36
C ASN A 41 2.40 -2.89 1.63
N ILE A 42 3.40 -3.22 0.79
CA ILE A 42 4.74 -2.63 0.88
C ILE A 42 4.68 -1.13 0.58
N GLY A 43 3.95 -0.72 -0.45
CA GLY A 43 3.77 0.68 -0.80
C GLY A 43 3.13 1.48 0.34
N GLU A 44 2.05 0.95 0.92
CA GLU A 44 1.37 1.58 2.05
C GLU A 44 2.25 1.67 3.30
N TYR A 45 3.00 0.60 3.61
CA TYR A 45 3.96 0.60 4.72
C TYR A 45 5.01 1.71 4.54
N ARG A 46 5.60 1.82 3.34
CA ARG A 46 6.60 2.85 3.03
C ARG A 46 6.01 4.26 3.09
N ARG A 47 4.81 4.46 2.54
CA ARG A 47 4.10 5.74 2.61
C ARG A 47 3.88 6.17 4.06
N ALA A 48 3.36 5.26 4.90
CA ALA A 48 3.13 5.53 6.32
C ALA A 48 4.43 5.88 7.06
N ALA A 49 5.52 5.14 6.81
CA ALA A 49 6.83 5.42 7.40
C ALA A 49 7.36 6.81 7.01
N CYS A 50 7.25 7.19 5.73
CA CYS A 50 7.64 8.53 5.27
C CYS A 50 6.83 9.65 5.96
N VAL A 51 5.51 9.48 6.08
CA VAL A 51 4.65 10.46 6.76
C VAL A 51 5.04 10.58 8.23
N ALA A 52 5.22 9.45 8.92
CA ALA A 52 5.63 9.42 10.33
C ALA A 52 6.99 10.10 10.55
N ALA A 53 7.97 9.86 9.67
CA ALA A 53 9.28 10.50 9.75
C ALA A 53 9.20 12.02 9.61
N VAL A 54 8.37 12.54 8.68
CA VAL A 54 8.17 13.99 8.54
C VAL A 54 7.43 14.56 9.75
N ASP A 55 6.44 13.86 10.29
CA ASP A 55 5.70 14.32 11.47
C ASP A 55 6.56 14.33 12.74
N ALA A 56 7.50 13.39 12.88
CA ALA A 56 8.46 13.36 14.00
C ALA A 56 9.57 14.42 13.90
N ALA A 57 9.82 14.96 12.70
CA ALA A 57 10.82 15.99 12.46
C ALA A 57 10.29 17.43 12.61
N LYS A 58 9.01 17.58 12.99
CA LYS A 58 8.38 18.87 13.30
C LYS A 58 8.57 19.24 14.76
#